data_AF-A0A671YYJ4-F1
#
_entry.id   AF-A0A671YYJ4-F1
#
_cell.length_a   1.000
_cell.length_b   1.000
_cell.length_c   1.000
_cell.angle_alpha   90.00
_cell.angle_beta   90.00
_cell.angle_gamma   90.00
#
_symmetry.space_group_name_H-M   'P 1'
#
loop_
_entity.id
_entity.type
_entity.pdbx_description
1 polymer ?
#
loop_
_entity_poly.entity_id
_entity_poly.type
_entity_poly.pdbx_seq_one_letter_code
_entity_poly.pdbx_strand_id
1 'polypeptide(L)'
;MPLISNGLSKLSTVDIADVNTTETCQEPSESSSLESLRQNKCNITGFLRRNAFVLLTTAAIFIGVGLGLALRPSKMTARSIKYFTFPGELLLQMLQMLVLPLITTSVISAMASVDRKSYGKVGLRALCYYIMTTIMAVSTGIVLVVLIQPGKSPSDTSPSSGGQVKAVQTVDAFLDLIRNMFPPNMVAACFRQVRHSAVMVSLAALTAPAANVFSTSDGINILGLLVLSIAFGLTLGYMENEGKPVRDFVDCLNKAVIHLISIVIWYSPVAIVFLVGGEILQLKDISVIGLQLAMYSLTVITGLLIHCFFTLHLIYIIFTRKNPFKLVGGVLEALTTAFGTSSRWVSLSFCLQATAHTFK
;
A
#
# COMPACT_ATOMS: atom_id res chain seq x y z
N MET A 1 15.78 -8.11 24.14
CA MET A 1 16.14 -9.31 24.94
C MET A 1 15.24 -10.48 24.51
N PRO A 2 15.71 -11.74 24.52
CA PRO A 2 16.53 -12.43 23.52
C PRO A 2 15.72 -13.20 22.44
N LEU A 3 14.45 -12.85 22.18
CA LEU A 3 13.58 -13.63 21.28
C LEU A 3 13.60 -13.22 19.79
N ILE A 4 14.34 -12.17 19.43
CA ILE A 4 14.41 -11.65 18.04
C ILE A 4 15.68 -12.13 17.31
N SER A 5 16.74 -12.49 18.04
CA SER A 5 18.03 -12.90 17.44
C SER A 5 18.02 -14.36 16.95
N ASN A 6 17.34 -15.28 17.66
CA ASN A 6 17.33 -16.71 17.31
C ASN A 6 16.46 -17.07 16.09
N GLY A 7 15.65 -16.13 15.57
CA GLY A 7 14.84 -16.34 14.37
C GLY A 7 15.62 -16.12 13.07
N LEU A 8 16.64 -15.26 13.08
CA LEU A 8 17.42 -14.92 11.89
C LEU A 8 18.62 -15.86 11.65
N SER A 9 19.16 -16.50 12.68
CA SER A 9 20.29 -17.45 12.53
C SER A 9 19.88 -18.80 11.92
N LYS A 10 18.59 -19.16 12.00
CA LYS A 10 18.07 -20.44 11.48
C LYS A 10 17.64 -20.42 10.00
N LEU A 11 17.81 -19.29 9.29
CA LEU A 11 17.56 -19.22 7.85
C LEU A 11 18.82 -19.48 6.98
N SER A 12 19.97 -19.73 7.60
CA SER A 12 21.27 -19.90 6.90
C SER A 12 21.77 -21.34 6.84
N THR A 13 21.06 -22.33 7.38
CA THR A 13 21.53 -23.72 7.41
C THR A 13 20.44 -24.67 6.92
N VAL A 14 20.28 -24.70 5.60
CA VAL A 14 19.73 -25.88 4.91
C VAL A 14 20.95 -26.60 4.35
N ASP A 15 21.53 -27.47 5.17
CA ASP A 15 22.47 -28.48 4.70
C ASP A 15 21.74 -29.81 4.50
N ILE A 16 22.12 -30.43 3.39
CA ILE A 16 21.72 -31.74 2.86
C ILE A 16 22.41 -32.85 3.68
N ALA A 17 21.82 -34.06 3.64
CA ALA A 17 22.31 -35.37 4.09
C ALA A 17 21.73 -35.83 5.46
N ASP A 18 21.36 -37.09 5.72
CA ASP A 18 21.63 -38.33 4.99
C ASP A 18 20.63 -39.45 5.35
N VAL A 19 20.65 -40.50 4.52
CA VAL A 19 19.84 -41.71 4.53
C VAL A 19 20.42 -42.78 5.48
N ASN A 20 19.52 -43.53 6.14
CA ASN A 20 19.66 -44.89 6.71
C ASN A 20 20.28 -45.07 8.12
N THR A 21 19.49 -45.60 9.08
CA THR A 21 19.77 -46.91 9.74
C THR A 21 18.66 -47.39 10.70
N THR A 22 18.15 -48.59 10.38
CA THR A 22 17.81 -49.75 11.24
C THR A 22 16.65 -49.77 12.27
N GLU A 23 15.93 -50.89 12.20
CA GLU A 23 14.75 -51.39 12.89
C GLU A 23 14.95 -51.75 14.38
N THR A 24 13.88 -51.71 15.21
CA THR A 24 13.15 -52.89 15.75
C THR A 24 12.20 -52.59 16.95
N CYS A 25 11.08 -53.34 16.97
CA CYS A 25 10.21 -53.79 18.10
C CYS A 25 8.93 -53.02 18.56
N GLN A 26 7.78 -53.56 18.10
CA GLN A 26 6.54 -53.98 18.81
C GLN A 26 5.54 -52.97 19.46
N GLU A 27 4.25 -53.13 19.06
CA GLU A 27 3.00 -52.42 19.40
C GLU A 27 2.37 -52.77 20.79
N PRO A 28 1.49 -51.92 21.41
CA PRO A 28 0.05 -51.90 21.06
C PRO A 28 -0.64 -50.51 21.04
N SER A 29 -1.30 -50.23 19.91
CA SER A 29 -2.62 -49.58 19.67
C SER A 29 -3.32 -48.63 20.67
N GLU A 30 -2.61 -47.83 21.48
CA GLU A 30 -3.20 -46.65 22.18
C GLU A 30 -2.34 -45.37 22.04
N SER A 31 -1.06 -45.53 21.70
CA SER A 31 -0.11 -44.43 21.48
C SER A 31 -0.32 -43.72 20.14
N SER A 32 -0.83 -44.39 19.11
CA SER A 32 -0.93 -43.85 17.75
C SER A 32 -1.97 -42.74 17.59
N SER A 33 -3.08 -42.80 18.33
CA SER A 33 -4.15 -41.80 18.30
C SER A 33 -3.80 -40.55 19.12
N LEU A 34 -3.13 -40.71 20.27
CA LEU A 34 -2.64 -39.59 21.08
C LEU A 34 -1.41 -38.92 20.46
N GLU A 35 -0.50 -39.68 19.83
CA GLU A 35 0.64 -39.10 19.09
C GLU A 35 0.19 -38.36 17.83
N SER A 36 -0.76 -38.90 17.06
CA SER A 36 -1.31 -38.19 15.89
C SER A 36 -2.07 -36.91 16.27
N LEU A 37 -2.81 -36.90 17.38
CA LEU A 37 -3.43 -35.68 17.92
C LEU A 37 -2.41 -34.66 18.44
N ARG A 38 -1.33 -35.12 19.10
CA ARG A 38 -0.26 -34.26 19.61
C ARG A 38 0.58 -33.66 18.47
N GLN A 39 0.87 -34.44 17.43
CA GLN A 39 1.58 -34.00 16.24
C GLN A 39 0.75 -33.02 15.40
N ASN A 40 -0.56 -33.28 15.26
CA ASN A 40 -1.50 -32.34 14.64
C ASN A 40 -1.61 -31.03 15.42
N LYS A 41 -1.71 -31.07 16.76
CA LYS A 41 -1.69 -29.85 17.58
C LYS A 41 -0.38 -29.07 17.44
N CYS A 42 0.77 -29.74 17.42
CA CYS A 42 2.08 -29.09 17.26
C CYS A 42 2.22 -28.42 15.88
N ASN A 43 1.74 -29.08 14.82
CA ASN A 43 1.70 -28.52 13.47
C ASN A 43 0.73 -27.33 13.36
N ILE A 44 -0.45 -27.43 13.97
CA ILE A 44 -1.45 -26.35 13.99
C ILE A 44 -0.94 -25.14 14.76
N THR A 45 -0.38 -25.31 15.97
CA THR A 45 0.17 -24.20 16.74
C THR A 45 1.37 -23.56 16.04
N GLY A 46 2.21 -24.35 15.38
CA GLY A 46 3.29 -23.86 14.53
C GLY A 46 2.79 -23.03 13.36
N PHE A 47 1.75 -23.50 12.67
CA PHE A 47 1.08 -22.78 11.57
C PHE A 47 0.43 -21.48 12.06
N LEU A 48 -0.32 -21.52 13.16
CA LEU A 48 -0.97 -20.35 13.77
C LEU A 48 0.06 -19.30 14.15
N ARG A 49 1.21 -19.69 14.70
CA ARG A 49 2.25 -18.74 15.10
C ARG A 49 2.92 -18.07 13.90
N ARG A 50 3.13 -18.80 12.80
CA ARG A 50 3.72 -18.26 11.55
C ARG A 50 2.79 -17.29 10.84
N ASN A 51 1.49 -17.58 10.83
CA ASN A 51 0.47 -16.78 10.14
C ASN A 51 -0.36 -15.91 11.10
N ALA A 52 0.10 -15.73 12.33
CA ALA A 52 -0.67 -15.10 13.41
C ALA A 52 -1.21 -13.73 12.98
N PHE A 53 -0.37 -12.89 12.40
CA PHE A 53 -0.76 -11.54 11.98
C PHE A 53 -1.89 -11.52 10.96
N VAL A 54 -1.82 -12.35 9.91
CA VAL A 54 -2.84 -12.42 8.86
C VAL A 54 -4.14 -12.98 9.41
N LEU A 55 -4.06 -14.02 10.26
CA LEU A 55 -5.22 -14.60 10.91
C LEU A 55 -5.90 -13.59 11.85
N LEU A 56 -5.13 -12.83 12.63
CA LEU A 56 -5.65 -11.86 13.60
C LEU A 56 -6.33 -10.66 12.91
N THR A 57 -5.74 -10.15 11.83
CA THR A 57 -6.35 -9.06 11.02
C THR A 57 -7.60 -9.53 10.28
N THR A 58 -7.60 -10.75 9.75
CA THR A 58 -8.77 -11.34 9.10
C THR A 58 -9.91 -11.54 10.11
N ALA A 59 -9.62 -12.14 11.26
CA ALA A 59 -10.58 -12.28 12.35
C ALA A 59 -11.10 -10.91 12.84
N ALA A 60 -10.22 -9.91 12.96
CA ALA A 60 -10.59 -8.56 13.35
C ALA A 60 -11.62 -7.92 12.43
N ILE A 61 -11.51 -8.12 11.10
CA ILE A 61 -12.51 -7.64 10.14
C ILE A 61 -13.86 -8.29 10.41
N PHE A 62 -13.92 -9.62 10.54
CA PHE A 62 -15.18 -10.32 10.81
C PHE A 62 -15.81 -9.92 12.14
N ILE A 63 -14.99 -9.78 13.20
CA ILE A 63 -15.45 -9.33 14.51
C ILE A 63 -15.94 -7.87 14.43
N GLY A 64 -15.24 -6.99 13.73
CA GLY A 64 -15.64 -5.60 13.53
C GLY A 64 -16.97 -5.49 12.78
N VAL A 65 -17.15 -6.29 11.72
CA VAL A 65 -18.43 -6.36 10.98
C VAL A 65 -19.56 -6.86 11.89
N GLY A 66 -19.34 -7.97 12.61
CA GLY A 66 -20.33 -8.52 13.52
C GLY A 66 -20.72 -7.56 14.63
N LEU A 67 -19.73 -6.90 15.25
CA LEU A 67 -19.95 -5.93 16.32
C LEU A 67 -20.68 -4.67 15.82
N GLY A 68 -20.31 -4.15 14.63
CA GLY A 68 -20.99 -3.01 14.00
C GLY A 68 -22.46 -3.30 13.70
N LEU A 69 -22.77 -4.49 13.17
CA LEU A 69 -24.14 -4.93 12.91
C LEU A 69 -24.94 -5.13 14.21
N ALA A 70 -24.33 -5.70 15.23
CA ALA A 70 -24.97 -5.95 16.53
C ALA A 70 -25.28 -4.66 17.31
N LEU A 71 -24.43 -3.64 17.21
CA LEU A 71 -24.61 -2.35 17.92
C LEU A 71 -25.55 -1.38 17.19
N ARG A 72 -25.83 -1.62 15.90
CA ARG A 72 -26.70 -0.77 15.07
C ARG A 72 -28.13 -0.59 15.58
N PRO A 73 -28.89 -1.64 16.01
CA PRO A 73 -30.26 -1.46 16.49
C PRO A 73 -30.35 -0.60 17.75
N SER A 74 -29.26 -0.49 18.52
CA SER A 74 -29.20 0.24 19.79
C SER A 74 -29.22 1.78 19.64
N LYS A 75 -29.32 2.33 18.41
CA LYS A 75 -29.43 3.77 18.11
C LYS A 75 -28.51 4.64 18.97
N MET A 76 -27.21 4.35 18.93
CA MET A 76 -26.21 5.09 19.70
C MET A 76 -26.15 6.56 19.29
N THR A 77 -25.97 7.46 20.26
CA THR A 77 -25.73 8.88 19.99
C THR A 77 -24.39 9.08 19.26
N ALA A 78 -24.29 10.12 18.42
CA ALA A 78 -23.07 10.45 17.67
C ALA A 78 -21.81 10.56 18.55
N ARG A 79 -21.95 11.00 19.80
CA ARG A 79 -20.84 11.07 20.77
C ARG A 79 -20.32 9.68 21.14
N SER A 80 -21.21 8.73 21.39
CA SER A 80 -20.84 7.36 21.76
C SER A 80 -20.20 6.63 20.57
N ILE A 81 -20.65 6.92 19.34
CA ILE A 81 -20.00 6.40 18.12
C ILE A 81 -18.55 6.90 18.04
N LYS A 82 -18.29 8.19 18.32
CA LYS A 82 -16.91 8.72 18.34
C LYS A 82 -16.02 8.03 19.37
N TYR A 83 -16.54 7.73 20.56
CA TYR A 83 -15.77 6.99 21.58
C TYR A 83 -15.52 5.55 21.17
N PHE A 84 -16.48 4.92 20.50
CA PHE A 84 -16.33 3.57 19.97
C PHE A 84 -15.28 3.51 18.84
N THR A 85 -15.25 4.49 17.94
CA THR A 85 -14.30 4.53 16.81
C THR A 85 -12.89 4.99 17.19
N PHE A 86 -12.69 5.50 18.41
CA PHE A 86 -11.45 6.13 18.85
C PHE A 86 -10.18 5.27 18.66
N PRO A 87 -10.15 3.95 18.99
CA PRO A 87 -8.98 3.12 18.72
C PRO A 87 -8.63 3.02 17.22
N GLY A 88 -9.65 3.02 16.35
CA GLY A 88 -9.47 3.05 14.90
C GLY A 88 -8.90 4.38 14.41
N GLU A 89 -9.39 5.49 14.95
CA GLU A 89 -8.87 6.83 14.65
C GLU A 89 -7.40 6.99 15.08
N LEU A 90 -7.03 6.47 16.26
CA LEU A 90 -5.64 6.45 16.72
C LEU A 90 -4.72 5.70 15.75
N LEU A 91 -5.15 4.56 15.20
CA LEU A 91 -4.37 3.83 14.19
C LEU A 91 -4.12 4.71 12.96
N LEU A 92 -5.15 5.39 12.45
CA LEU A 92 -5.01 6.26 11.29
C LEU A 92 -4.03 7.41 11.56
N GLN A 93 -4.08 8.02 12.75
CA GLN A 93 -3.15 9.07 13.17
C GLN A 93 -1.71 8.55 13.31
N MET A 94 -1.52 7.39 13.92
CA MET A 94 -0.20 6.75 14.04
C MET A 94 0.41 6.44 12.65
N LEU A 95 -0.40 5.93 11.72
CA LEU A 95 0.05 5.68 10.34
C LEU A 95 0.38 6.98 9.62
N GLN A 96 -0.47 8.00 9.69
CA GLN A 96 -0.23 9.31 9.07
C GLN A 96 1.04 9.99 9.58
N MET A 97 1.34 9.88 10.88
CA MET A 97 2.58 10.37 11.47
C MET A 97 3.84 9.72 10.87
N LEU A 98 3.75 8.42 10.53
CA LEU A 98 4.87 7.66 9.98
C LEU A 98 5.05 7.84 8.47
N VAL A 99 4.03 8.32 7.74
CA VAL A 99 4.11 8.55 6.29
C VAL A 99 5.22 9.52 5.93
N LEU A 100 5.32 10.65 6.62
CA LEU A 100 6.31 11.70 6.30
C LEU A 100 7.77 11.22 6.45
N PRO A 101 8.21 10.69 7.61
CA PRO A 101 9.59 10.23 7.75
C PRO A 101 9.87 9.01 6.88
N LEU A 102 8.88 8.14 6.63
CA LEU A 102 9.05 6.99 5.75
C LEU A 102 9.32 7.44 4.31
N ILE A 103 8.48 8.31 3.74
CA ILE A 103 8.63 8.74 2.36
C ILE A 103 9.98 9.44 2.15
N THR A 104 10.34 10.38 3.02
CA THR A 104 11.59 11.13 2.85
C THR A 104 12.81 10.22 2.96
N THR A 105 12.89 9.40 4.00
CA THR A 105 14.07 8.54 4.23
C THR A 105 14.16 7.37 3.26
N SER A 106 13.04 6.69 2.96
CA SER A 106 13.02 5.59 1.99
C SER A 106 13.37 6.07 0.57
N VAL A 107 12.86 7.22 0.13
CA VAL A 107 13.13 7.73 -1.22
C VAL A 107 14.57 8.24 -1.33
N ILE A 108 15.08 8.97 -0.32
CA ILE A 108 16.49 9.42 -0.32
C ILE A 108 17.42 8.20 -0.33
N SER A 109 17.19 7.22 0.54
CA SER A 109 17.96 5.96 0.60
C SER A 109 17.95 5.21 -0.73
N ALA A 110 16.76 5.04 -1.32
CA ALA A 110 16.61 4.36 -2.60
C ALA A 110 17.36 5.09 -3.73
N MET A 111 17.20 6.40 -3.86
CA MET A 111 17.84 7.17 -4.94
C MET A 111 19.35 7.34 -4.74
N ALA A 112 19.83 7.41 -3.49
CA ALA A 112 21.26 7.44 -3.18
C ALA A 112 21.97 6.12 -3.50
N SER A 113 21.23 5.01 -3.56
CA SER A 113 21.77 3.67 -3.88
C SER A 113 21.91 3.36 -5.37
N VAL A 114 21.44 4.24 -6.24
CA VAL A 114 21.46 4.01 -7.70
C VAL A 114 22.85 4.29 -8.27
N ASP A 115 23.63 3.24 -8.54
CA ASP A 115 24.96 3.35 -9.15
C ASP A 115 24.89 3.69 -10.65
N ARG A 116 25.19 4.94 -11.02
CA ARG A 116 25.13 5.38 -12.44
C ARG A 116 26.17 4.70 -13.34
N LYS A 117 27.34 4.32 -12.81
CA LYS A 117 28.44 3.72 -13.59
C LYS A 117 28.07 2.34 -14.16
N SER A 118 27.36 1.52 -13.38
CA SER A 118 26.97 0.17 -13.78
C SER A 118 25.57 0.10 -14.42
N TYR A 119 24.66 1.01 -14.02
CA TYR A 119 23.25 0.95 -14.42
C TYR A 119 22.82 2.04 -15.40
N GLY A 120 23.70 2.90 -15.91
CA GLY A 120 23.31 4.09 -16.69
C GLY A 120 22.31 3.81 -17.83
N LYS A 121 22.70 3.01 -18.83
CA LYS A 121 21.84 2.75 -20.02
C LYS A 121 20.74 1.71 -19.74
N VAL A 122 21.03 0.68 -18.94
CA VAL A 122 20.07 -0.39 -18.63
C VAL A 122 19.01 0.09 -17.65
N GLY A 123 19.44 0.79 -16.60
CA GLY A 123 18.58 1.41 -15.59
C GLY A 123 17.69 2.51 -16.17
N LEU A 124 18.18 3.34 -17.10
CA LEU A 124 17.33 4.33 -17.76
C LEU A 124 16.21 3.68 -18.61
N ARG A 125 16.52 2.57 -19.30
CA ARG A 125 15.50 1.80 -20.04
C ARG A 125 14.46 1.19 -19.10
N ALA A 126 14.90 0.63 -17.96
CA ALA A 126 14.00 0.09 -16.95
C ALA A 126 13.12 1.19 -16.31
N LEU A 127 13.70 2.36 -16.01
CA LEU A 127 12.96 3.51 -15.49
C LEU A 127 11.89 3.98 -16.47
N CYS A 128 12.25 4.15 -17.75
CA CYS A 128 11.32 4.54 -18.81
C CYS A 128 10.18 3.52 -18.94
N TYR A 129 10.51 2.22 -18.89
CA TYR A 129 9.51 1.15 -18.87
C TYR A 129 8.54 1.30 -17.68
N TYR A 130 9.03 1.49 -16.46
CA TYR A 130 8.17 1.64 -15.28
C TYR A 130 7.26 2.87 -15.34
N ILE A 131 7.77 4.00 -15.85
CA ILE A 131 6.95 5.22 -16.02
C ILE A 131 5.84 4.94 -17.04
N MET A 132 6.18 4.38 -18.20
CA MET A 132 5.20 4.09 -19.24
C MET A 132 4.13 3.10 -18.79
N THR A 133 4.52 2.01 -18.11
CA THR A 133 3.54 1.04 -17.59
C THR A 133 2.64 1.65 -16.52
N THR A 134 3.18 2.52 -15.66
CA THR A 134 2.40 3.19 -14.61
C THR A 134 1.37 4.14 -15.20
N ILE A 135 1.76 4.93 -16.21
CA ILE A 135 0.84 5.83 -16.92
C ILE A 135 -0.29 5.03 -17.57
N MET A 136 0.03 3.91 -18.23
CA MET A 136 -1.00 3.04 -18.84
C MET A 136 -1.90 2.34 -17.80
N ALA A 137 -1.36 1.97 -16.63
CA ALA A 137 -2.14 1.39 -15.54
C ALA A 137 -3.14 2.40 -14.98
N VAL A 138 -2.67 3.62 -14.69
CA VAL A 138 -3.48 4.71 -14.15
C VAL A 138 -4.53 5.14 -15.15
N SER A 139 -4.21 5.27 -16.44
CA SER A 139 -5.20 5.61 -17.47
C SER A 139 -6.30 4.56 -17.59
N THR A 140 -5.93 3.26 -17.58
CA THR A 140 -6.90 2.16 -17.60
C THR A 140 -7.82 2.21 -16.37
N GLY A 141 -7.26 2.44 -15.17
CA GLY A 141 -8.04 2.58 -13.94
C GLY A 141 -9.00 3.78 -13.96
N ILE A 142 -8.54 4.94 -14.45
CA ILE A 142 -9.37 6.15 -14.58
C ILE A 142 -10.49 5.94 -15.60
N VAL A 143 -10.20 5.36 -16.77
CA VAL A 143 -11.23 5.05 -17.76
C VAL A 143 -12.28 4.11 -17.17
N LEU A 144 -11.85 3.05 -16.49
CA LEU A 144 -12.79 2.06 -15.93
C LEU A 144 -13.66 2.64 -14.80
N VAL A 145 -13.09 3.44 -13.89
CA VAL A 145 -13.86 4.06 -12.80
C VAL A 145 -14.85 5.11 -13.31
N VAL A 146 -14.50 5.85 -14.38
CA VAL A 146 -15.40 6.83 -15.01
C VAL A 146 -16.53 6.17 -15.79
N LEU A 147 -16.29 4.99 -16.37
CA LEU A 147 -17.31 4.19 -17.05
C LEU A 147 -18.27 3.50 -16.08
N ILE A 148 -17.74 2.83 -15.05
CA ILE A 148 -18.56 2.05 -14.11
C ILE A 148 -19.21 2.96 -13.04
N GLN A 149 -18.56 4.06 -12.68
CA GLN A 149 -19.00 5.03 -11.67
C GLN A 149 -19.44 4.37 -10.34
N PRO A 150 -18.57 3.54 -9.72
CA PRO A 150 -18.92 2.91 -8.46
C PRO A 150 -19.17 3.98 -7.40
N GLY A 151 -20.28 3.85 -6.65
CA GLY A 151 -20.64 4.80 -5.59
C GLY A 151 -21.77 5.78 -5.93
N LYS A 152 -22.24 5.85 -7.18
CA LYS A 152 -23.49 6.58 -7.50
C LYS A 152 -24.70 5.69 -7.21
N SER A 153 -25.64 6.14 -6.38
CA SER A 153 -26.92 5.43 -6.27
C SER A 153 -27.77 5.74 -7.51
N PRO A 154 -28.46 4.75 -8.11
CA PRO A 154 -29.40 4.99 -9.21
C PRO A 154 -30.48 6.03 -8.86
N SER A 155 -30.77 6.20 -7.56
CA SER A 155 -31.72 7.17 -7.00
C SER A 155 -31.17 8.60 -6.86
N ASP A 156 -29.86 8.84 -7.07
CA ASP A 156 -29.23 10.17 -7.02
C ASP A 156 -29.34 10.91 -8.37
N THR A 157 -30.42 10.66 -9.14
CA THR A 157 -30.74 11.42 -10.36
C THR A 157 -31.27 12.82 -10.08
N SER A 158 -31.26 13.26 -8.81
CA SER A 158 -31.41 14.66 -8.44
C SER A 158 -30.03 15.22 -8.15
N PRO A 159 -29.62 16.37 -8.72
CA PRO A 159 -28.35 16.99 -8.38
C PRO A 159 -28.39 17.33 -6.89
N SER A 160 -27.77 16.49 -6.06
CA SER A 160 -27.65 16.73 -4.64
C SER A 160 -26.90 18.05 -4.48
N SER A 161 -27.62 19.06 -4.00
CA SER A 161 -27.13 20.36 -3.55
C SER A 161 -26.18 20.21 -2.35
N GLY A 162 -25.04 19.56 -2.57
CA GLY A 162 -23.98 19.32 -1.60
C GLY A 162 -22.72 20.07 -2.03
N GLY A 163 -22.70 21.37 -1.73
CA GLY A 163 -21.56 22.27 -1.93
C GLY A 163 -21.41 22.72 -3.38
N GLN A 164 -21.43 24.04 -3.61
CA GLN A 164 -20.90 24.59 -4.85
C GLN A 164 -19.43 24.19 -4.97
N VAL A 165 -19.16 23.07 -5.63
CA VAL A 165 -17.82 22.77 -6.15
C VAL A 165 -17.60 23.83 -7.23
N LYS A 166 -17.03 24.97 -6.82
CA LYS A 166 -16.54 25.99 -7.75
C LYS A 166 -15.72 25.25 -8.78
N ALA A 167 -16.09 25.41 -10.06
CA ALA A 167 -15.34 24.88 -11.17
C ALA A 167 -13.95 25.52 -11.14
N VAL A 168 -13.00 24.89 -10.44
CA VAL A 168 -11.60 25.23 -10.54
C VAL A 168 -11.24 24.96 -12.00
N GLN A 169 -10.71 25.97 -12.69
CA GLN A 169 -10.27 25.78 -14.05
C GLN A 169 -9.20 24.69 -14.05
N THR A 170 -9.27 23.75 -14.99
CA THR A 170 -8.32 22.62 -15.10
C THR A 170 -6.87 23.09 -15.16
N VAL A 171 -6.65 24.29 -15.74
CA VAL A 171 -5.37 24.97 -15.79
C VAL A 171 -4.85 25.31 -14.39
N ASP A 172 -5.69 25.84 -13.50
CA ASP A 172 -5.29 26.18 -12.12
C ASP A 172 -4.86 24.94 -11.35
N ALA A 173 -5.58 23.83 -11.52
CA ALA A 173 -5.21 22.56 -10.87
C ALA A 173 -3.85 22.03 -11.37
N PHE A 174 -3.54 22.21 -12.66
CA PHE A 174 -2.24 21.84 -13.21
C PHE A 174 -1.11 22.77 -12.73
N LEU A 175 -1.37 24.07 -12.65
CA LEU A 175 -0.42 25.04 -12.09
C LEU A 175 -0.15 24.77 -10.60
N ASP A 176 -1.19 24.42 -9.83
CA ASP A 176 -1.07 24.00 -8.44
C ASP A 176 -0.22 22.73 -8.29
N LEU A 177 -0.37 21.76 -9.20
CA LEU A 177 0.46 20.55 -9.21
C LEU A 177 1.95 20.89 -9.36
N ILE A 178 2.29 21.73 -10.34
CA ILE A 178 3.68 22.14 -10.59
C ILE A 178 4.24 22.94 -9.41
N ARG A 179 3.44 23.83 -8.81
CA ARG A 179 3.88 24.61 -7.64
C ARG A 179 4.09 23.75 -6.42
N ASN A 180 3.22 22.76 -6.19
CA ASN A 180 3.39 21.80 -5.11
C ASN A 180 4.61 20.89 -5.35
N MET A 181 5.05 20.70 -6.61
CA MET A 181 6.29 19.98 -6.92
C MET A 181 7.56 20.70 -6.41
N PHE A 182 7.53 22.04 -6.35
CA PHE A 182 8.63 22.87 -5.86
C PHE A 182 8.15 23.79 -4.71
N PRO A 183 7.96 23.24 -3.49
CA PRO A 183 7.48 24.04 -2.38
C PRO A 183 8.49 25.14 -2.01
N PRO A 184 8.03 26.35 -1.64
CA PRO A 184 8.90 27.47 -1.30
C PRO A 184 9.72 27.22 -0.02
N ASN A 185 9.28 26.29 0.83
CA ASN A 185 9.99 25.90 2.05
C ASN A 185 9.75 24.41 2.34
N MET A 186 10.83 23.68 2.65
CA MET A 186 10.80 22.24 2.94
C MET A 186 10.03 21.91 4.22
N VAL A 187 10.27 22.67 5.28
CA VAL A 187 9.65 22.45 6.59
C VAL A 187 8.17 22.78 6.52
N ALA A 188 7.79 23.85 5.83
CA ALA A 188 6.39 24.19 5.59
C ALA A 188 5.68 23.09 4.78
N ALA A 189 6.34 22.48 3.79
CA ALA A 189 5.78 21.38 3.00
C ALA A 189 5.39 20.16 3.86
N CYS A 190 5.96 20.01 5.06
CA CYS A 190 5.61 18.94 6.00
C CYS A 190 4.20 19.09 6.60
N PHE A 191 3.60 20.29 6.58
CA PHE A 191 2.30 20.53 7.21
C PHE A 191 1.37 21.46 6.41
N ARG A 192 1.85 22.02 5.29
CA ARG A 192 1.10 22.92 4.42
C ARG A 192 1.27 22.53 2.95
N GLN A 193 0.18 22.69 2.19
CA GLN A 193 0.16 22.55 0.73
C GLN A 193 -0.53 23.76 0.08
N VAL A 194 -0.13 24.09 -1.15
CA VAL A 194 -0.69 25.22 -1.90
C VAL A 194 -1.95 24.77 -2.62
N ARG A 195 -3.04 25.54 -2.51
CA ARG A 195 -4.29 25.28 -3.21
C ARG A 195 -4.89 26.58 -3.74
N HIS A 196 -5.29 26.58 -5.00
CA HIS A 196 -6.06 27.66 -5.58
C HIS A 196 -7.46 27.68 -4.99
N SER A 197 -7.83 28.82 -4.40
CA SER A 197 -9.20 29.08 -3.98
C SER A 197 -9.68 30.31 -4.72
N ALA A 198 -10.60 30.11 -5.67
CA ALA A 198 -11.28 31.22 -6.31
C ALA A 198 -12.19 31.89 -5.27
N VAL A 199 -11.78 33.05 -4.75
CA VAL A 199 -12.62 33.86 -3.86
C VAL A 199 -13.37 34.84 -4.73
N MET A 200 -14.71 34.80 -4.65
CA MET A 200 -15.53 35.83 -5.27
C MET A 200 -15.43 37.05 -4.36
N VAL A 201 -14.75 38.10 -4.82
CA VAL A 201 -14.71 39.37 -4.10
C VAL A 201 -16.00 40.11 -4.44
N SER A 202 -16.99 40.05 -3.55
CA SER A 202 -18.21 40.84 -3.67
C SER A 202 -17.98 42.22 -3.07
N LEU A 203 -17.41 43.14 -3.85
CA LEU A 203 -17.29 44.53 -3.45
C LEU A 203 -18.54 45.29 -3.91
N ALA A 204 -19.39 45.63 -2.95
CA ALA A 204 -20.65 46.41 -2.90
C ALA A 204 -21.41 46.93 -4.14
N ALA A 205 -20.90 46.93 -5.37
CA ALA A 205 -21.67 47.27 -6.58
C ALA A 205 -21.04 46.79 -7.92
N LEU A 206 -19.91 46.06 -7.91
CA LEU A 206 -19.38 45.44 -9.12
C LEU A 206 -19.00 43.99 -8.84
N THR A 207 -19.70 43.05 -9.47
CA THR A 207 -19.24 41.67 -9.60
C THR A 207 -18.06 41.64 -10.57
N ALA A 208 -16.85 41.87 -10.04
CA ALA A 208 -15.60 41.64 -10.77
C ALA A 208 -15.35 40.13 -10.92
N PRO A 209 -14.65 39.68 -11.98
CA PRO A 209 -14.27 38.28 -12.12
C PRO A 209 -13.46 37.83 -10.90
N ALA A 210 -13.63 36.56 -10.49
CA ALA A 210 -12.97 35.95 -9.35
C ALA A 210 -11.48 36.32 -9.32
N ALA A 211 -11.05 37.03 -8.26
CA ALA A 211 -9.64 37.20 -8.01
C ALA A 211 -9.10 35.84 -7.55
N ASN A 212 -8.18 35.30 -8.35
CA ASN A 212 -7.48 34.08 -8.02
C ASN A 212 -6.52 34.35 -6.85
N VAL A 213 -6.92 33.94 -5.64
CA VAL A 213 -6.12 34.12 -4.43
C VAL A 213 -5.43 32.80 -4.09
N PHE A 214 -4.11 32.86 -3.93
CA PHE A 214 -3.34 31.74 -3.42
C PHE A 214 -3.68 31.51 -1.96
N SER A 215 -4.24 30.35 -1.65
CA SER A 215 -4.50 29.93 -0.28
C SER A 215 -3.59 28.75 0.06
N THR A 216 -3.16 28.70 1.31
CA THR A 216 -2.47 27.54 1.85
C THR A 216 -3.49 26.72 2.63
N SER A 217 -3.55 25.42 2.37
CA SER A 217 -4.35 24.49 3.18
C SER A 217 -3.44 23.66 4.08
N ASP A 218 -3.89 23.38 5.29
CA ASP A 218 -3.22 22.44 6.18
C ASP A 218 -3.25 21.04 5.58
N GLY A 219 -2.09 20.39 5.54
CA GLY A 219 -1.90 19.09 4.89
C GLY A 219 -0.47 18.91 4.41
N ILE A 220 -0.01 17.66 4.39
CA ILE A 220 1.35 17.32 3.97
C ILE A 220 1.43 17.44 2.44
N ASN A 221 2.35 18.27 1.93
CA ASN A 221 2.66 18.30 0.50
C ASN A 221 3.58 17.12 0.13
N ILE A 222 2.98 15.93 -0.01
CA ILE A 222 3.68 14.68 -0.31
C ILE A 222 4.43 14.77 -1.64
N LEU A 223 3.84 15.42 -2.66
CA LEU A 223 4.45 15.56 -3.99
C LEU A 223 5.77 16.34 -3.92
N GLY A 224 5.77 17.50 -3.26
CA GLY A 224 6.97 18.32 -3.10
C GLY A 224 8.05 17.62 -2.30
N LEU A 225 7.68 16.96 -1.21
CA LEU A 225 8.61 16.16 -0.40
C LEU A 225 9.23 15.01 -1.22
N LEU A 226 8.45 14.36 -2.10
CA LEU A 226 8.94 13.29 -2.96
C LEU A 226 9.95 13.80 -3.99
N VAL A 227 9.64 14.87 -4.72
CA VAL A 227 10.56 15.44 -5.73
C VAL A 227 11.86 15.91 -5.11
N LEU A 228 11.76 16.58 -3.96
CA LEU A 228 12.92 17.01 -3.20
C LEU A 228 13.76 15.84 -2.68
N SER A 229 13.12 14.80 -2.14
CA SER A 229 13.80 13.59 -1.65
C SER A 229 14.53 12.86 -2.79
N ILE A 230 13.96 12.85 -3.99
CA ILE A 230 14.61 12.30 -5.19
C ILE A 230 15.85 13.13 -5.54
N ALA A 231 15.71 14.45 -5.65
CA ALA A 231 16.83 15.33 -5.98
C ALA A 231 17.98 15.21 -4.95
N PHE A 232 17.63 15.18 -3.66
CA PHE A 232 18.60 15.03 -2.57
C PHE A 232 19.28 13.66 -2.59
N GLY A 233 18.51 12.57 -2.74
CA GLY A 233 19.07 11.21 -2.86
C GLY A 233 19.99 11.05 -4.06
N LEU A 234 19.61 11.56 -5.23
CA LEU A 234 20.47 11.56 -6.43
C LEU A 234 21.76 12.37 -6.23
N THR A 235 21.69 13.50 -5.50
CA THR A 235 22.85 14.33 -5.17
C THR A 235 23.80 13.60 -4.21
N LEU A 236 23.27 12.94 -3.16
CA LEU A 236 24.08 12.09 -2.27
C LEU A 236 24.73 10.94 -3.02
N GLY A 237 24.02 10.32 -3.97
CA GLY A 237 24.58 9.32 -4.87
C GLY A 237 25.66 9.88 -5.82
N TYR A 238 25.62 11.18 -6.13
CA TYR A 238 26.65 11.85 -6.92
C TYR A 238 27.92 12.12 -6.11
N MET A 239 27.80 12.46 -4.83
CA MET A 239 28.92 12.84 -3.96
C MET A 239 29.81 11.65 -3.54
N GLU A 240 29.51 10.43 -3.97
CA GLU A 240 30.25 9.19 -3.69
C GLU A 240 30.71 9.10 -2.21
N ASN A 241 32.00 9.28 -1.93
CA ASN A 241 32.57 9.14 -0.60
C ASN A 241 32.18 10.28 0.36
N GLU A 242 32.01 11.51 -0.14
CA GLU A 242 31.64 12.66 0.69
C GLU A 242 30.19 12.59 1.18
N GLY A 243 29.31 11.98 0.38
CA GLY A 243 27.90 11.79 0.72
C GLY A 243 27.64 10.60 1.65
N LYS A 244 28.63 9.71 1.85
CA LYS A 244 28.47 8.45 2.58
C LYS A 244 27.96 8.63 4.02
N PRO A 245 28.48 9.56 4.85
CA PRO A 245 27.99 9.72 6.23
C PRO A 245 26.50 10.07 6.29
N VAL A 246 26.02 10.91 5.38
CA VAL A 246 24.61 11.31 5.32
C VAL A 246 23.74 10.16 4.80
N ARG A 247 24.22 9.42 3.79
CA ARG A 247 23.54 8.23 3.27
C ARG A 247 23.37 7.17 4.36
N ASP A 248 24.43 6.85 5.10
CA ASP A 248 24.40 5.87 6.19
C ASP A 248 23.45 6.31 7.31
N PHE A 249 23.41 7.61 7.62
CA PHE A 249 22.43 8.19 8.56
C PHE A 249 20.99 8.01 8.07
N VAL A 250 20.70 8.36 6.81
CA VAL A 250 19.35 8.21 6.24
C VAL A 250 18.93 6.74 6.19
N ASP A 251 19.83 5.83 5.84
CA ASP A 251 19.57 4.38 5.83
C ASP A 251 19.26 3.85 7.24
N CYS A 252 20.00 4.33 8.26
CA CYS A 252 19.73 3.99 9.65
C CYS A 252 18.36 4.52 10.11
N LEU A 253 18.04 5.76 9.75
CA LEU A 253 16.75 6.38 10.07
C LEU A 253 15.60 5.64 9.37
N ASN A 254 15.75 5.26 8.10
CA ASN A 254 14.76 4.47 7.37
C ASN A 254 14.50 3.13 8.06
N LYS A 255 15.56 2.40 8.47
CA LYS A 255 15.43 1.16 9.25
C LYS A 255 14.69 1.39 10.56
N ALA A 256 15.02 2.45 11.30
CA ALA A 256 14.34 2.80 12.54
C ALA A 256 12.84 3.09 12.32
N VAL A 257 12.48 3.81 11.25
CA VAL A 257 11.09 4.09 10.87
C VAL A 257 10.34 2.79 10.52
N ILE A 258 10.97 1.87 9.78
CA ILE A 258 10.38 0.55 9.49
C ILE A 258 10.13 -0.26 10.78
N HIS A 259 11.02 -0.16 11.77
CA HIS A 259 10.80 -0.76 13.09
C HIS A 259 9.61 -0.12 13.83
N LEU A 260 9.46 1.21 13.79
CA LEU A 260 8.30 1.89 14.35
C LEU A 260 7.00 1.44 13.66
N ILE A 261 7.00 1.34 12.33
CA ILE A 261 5.86 0.84 11.54
C ILE A 261 5.49 -0.57 12.00
N SER A 262 6.46 -1.44 12.26
CA SER A 262 6.20 -2.80 12.73
C SER A 262 5.42 -2.83 14.05
N ILE A 263 5.72 -1.92 14.97
CA ILE A 263 4.98 -1.78 16.25
C ILE A 263 3.54 -1.34 15.98
N VAL A 264 3.33 -0.36 15.10
CA VAL A 264 1.98 0.12 14.72
C VAL A 264 1.17 -0.97 14.02
N ILE A 265 1.82 -1.76 13.15
CA ILE A 265 1.19 -2.89 12.47
C ILE A 265 0.67 -3.91 13.48
N TRP A 266 1.40 -4.20 14.57
CA TRP A 266 0.92 -5.11 15.63
C TRP A 266 -0.29 -4.58 16.40
N TYR A 267 -0.47 -3.26 16.47
CA TYR A 267 -1.68 -2.64 17.03
C TYR A 267 -2.89 -2.72 16.08
N SER A 268 -2.64 -2.79 14.76
CA SER A 268 -3.69 -2.73 13.73
C SER A 268 -4.86 -3.69 13.91
N PRO A 269 -4.72 -4.95 14.33
CA PRO A 269 -5.88 -5.83 14.37
C PRO A 269 -6.92 -5.39 15.40
N VAL A 270 -6.48 -4.87 16.55
CA VAL A 270 -7.40 -4.33 17.57
C VAL A 270 -8.11 -3.10 17.01
N ALA A 271 -7.35 -2.17 16.41
CA ALA A 271 -7.92 -0.96 15.84
C ALA A 271 -8.87 -1.23 14.65
N ILE A 272 -8.60 -2.23 13.81
CA ILE A 272 -9.44 -2.62 12.68
C ILE A 272 -10.84 -3.06 13.14
N VAL A 273 -10.98 -3.75 14.29
CA VAL A 273 -12.29 -4.11 14.85
C VAL A 273 -13.14 -2.85 15.06
N PHE A 274 -12.58 -1.85 15.73
CA PHE A 274 -13.29 -0.60 16.06
C PHE A 274 -13.47 0.31 14.84
N LEU A 275 -12.51 0.33 13.93
CA LEU A 275 -12.58 1.10 12.69
C LEU A 275 -13.70 0.56 11.79
N VAL A 276 -13.69 -0.75 11.49
CA VAL A 276 -14.71 -1.39 10.64
C VAL A 276 -16.09 -1.34 11.29
N GLY A 277 -16.19 -1.67 12.58
CA GLY A 277 -17.47 -1.57 13.30
C GLY A 277 -17.99 -0.14 13.35
N GLY A 278 -17.10 0.84 13.51
CA GLY A 278 -17.39 2.26 13.54
C GLY A 278 -17.91 2.82 12.22
N GLU A 279 -17.28 2.42 11.12
CA GLU A 279 -17.75 2.75 9.76
C GLU A 279 -19.16 2.19 9.55
N ILE A 280 -19.43 0.93 9.91
CA ILE A 280 -20.75 0.29 9.75
C ILE A 280 -21.85 1.04 10.53
N LEU A 281 -21.56 1.51 11.74
CA LEU A 281 -22.52 2.27 12.56
C LEU A 281 -22.90 3.61 11.95
N GLN A 282 -22.02 4.21 11.14
CA GLN A 282 -22.28 5.48 10.46
C GLN A 282 -23.08 5.29 9.16
N LEU A 283 -23.18 4.06 8.64
CA LEU A 283 -23.92 3.76 7.42
C LEU A 283 -25.45 3.81 7.67
N LYS A 284 -26.13 4.73 6.98
CA LYS A 284 -27.60 4.79 6.97
C LYS A 284 -28.23 3.59 6.25
N ASP A 285 -27.66 3.18 5.12
CA ASP A 285 -28.16 2.09 4.28
C ASP A 285 -27.08 1.06 3.94
N ILE A 286 -27.01 -0.04 4.70
CA ILE A 286 -25.98 -1.09 4.53
C ILE A 286 -26.09 -1.77 3.17
N SER A 287 -27.30 -1.98 2.65
CA SER A 287 -27.48 -2.66 1.36
C SER A 287 -26.94 -1.82 0.21
N VAL A 288 -27.24 -0.52 0.19
CA VAL A 288 -26.81 0.39 -0.88
C VAL A 288 -25.30 0.60 -0.81
N ILE A 289 -24.79 0.90 0.39
CA ILE A 289 -23.37 1.19 0.58
C ILE A 289 -22.52 -0.09 0.42
N GLY A 290 -23.01 -1.23 0.90
CA GLY A 290 -22.39 -2.53 0.66
C GLY A 290 -22.28 -2.87 -0.83
N LEU A 291 -23.34 -2.61 -1.61
CA LEU A 291 -23.31 -2.77 -3.07
C LEU A 291 -22.32 -1.79 -3.73
N GLN A 292 -22.24 -0.55 -3.27
CA GLN A 292 -21.27 0.43 -3.77
C GLN A 292 -19.82 0.01 -3.51
N LEU A 293 -19.51 -0.51 -2.31
CA LEU A 293 -18.19 -1.06 -1.98
C LEU A 293 -17.87 -2.30 -2.83
N ALA A 294 -18.86 -3.18 -3.04
CA ALA A 294 -18.71 -4.34 -3.90
C ALA A 294 -18.42 -3.94 -5.37
N MET A 295 -19.14 -2.96 -5.90
CA MET A 295 -18.91 -2.41 -7.24
C MET A 295 -17.53 -1.74 -7.35
N TYR A 296 -17.09 -1.02 -6.31
CA TYR A 296 -15.74 -0.47 -6.25
C TYR A 296 -14.69 -1.59 -6.29
N SER A 297 -14.83 -2.62 -5.44
CA SER A 297 -13.91 -3.77 -5.40
C SER A 297 -13.86 -4.50 -6.74
N LEU A 298 -15.03 -4.76 -7.35
CA LEU A 298 -15.13 -5.39 -8.66
C LEU A 298 -14.46 -4.56 -9.77
N THR A 299 -14.64 -3.24 -9.74
CA THR A 299 -14.00 -2.30 -10.67
C THR A 299 -12.47 -2.38 -10.55
N VAL A 300 -11.94 -2.37 -9.32
CA VAL A 300 -10.50 -2.48 -9.08
C VAL A 300 -9.95 -3.83 -9.53
N ILE A 301 -10.61 -4.94 -9.18
CA ILE A 301 -10.20 -6.29 -9.59
C ILE A 301 -10.20 -6.40 -11.12
N THR A 302 -11.27 -5.93 -11.77
CA THR A 302 -11.38 -5.92 -13.23
C THR A 302 -10.28 -5.06 -13.87
N GLY A 303 -10.00 -3.88 -13.31
CA GLY A 303 -8.92 -3.01 -13.79
C GLY A 303 -7.54 -3.66 -13.66
N LEU A 304 -7.27 -4.34 -12.54
CA LEU A 304 -6.02 -5.09 -12.34
C LEU A 304 -5.90 -6.27 -13.31
N LEU A 305 -7.00 -7.00 -13.56
CA LEU A 305 -7.04 -8.10 -14.53
C LEU A 305 -6.79 -7.58 -15.96
N ILE A 306 -7.46 -6.50 -16.37
CA ILE A 306 -7.24 -5.88 -17.68
C ILE A 306 -5.79 -5.42 -17.81
N HIS A 307 -5.23 -4.75 -16.80
CA HIS A 307 -3.85 -4.31 -16.85
C HIS A 307 -2.86 -5.47 -16.93
N CYS A 308 -3.09 -6.52 -16.12
CA CYS A 308 -2.23 -7.71 -16.08
C CYS A 308 -2.28 -8.50 -17.40
N PHE A 309 -3.48 -8.84 -17.90
CA PHE A 309 -3.66 -9.69 -19.07
C PHE A 309 -3.59 -8.95 -20.41
N PHE A 310 -3.97 -7.68 -20.46
CA PHE A 310 -4.00 -6.93 -21.72
C PHE A 310 -2.81 -5.97 -21.81
N THR A 311 -2.69 -5.01 -20.88
CA THR A 311 -1.67 -3.95 -20.99
C THR A 311 -0.25 -4.51 -20.96
N LEU A 312 0.10 -5.32 -19.96
CA LEU A 312 1.46 -5.87 -19.85
C LEU A 312 1.79 -6.82 -21.00
N HIS A 313 0.83 -7.63 -21.45
CA HIS A 313 1.02 -8.56 -22.57
C HIS A 313 1.19 -7.81 -23.89
N LEU A 314 0.40 -6.76 -24.13
CA LEU A 314 0.50 -5.92 -25.32
C LEU A 314 1.87 -5.23 -25.39
N ILE A 315 2.33 -4.65 -24.27
CA ILE A 315 3.66 -4.04 -24.19
C ILE A 315 4.73 -5.09 -24.50
N TYR A 316 4.64 -6.28 -23.88
CA TYR A 316 5.59 -7.35 -24.14
C TYR A 316 5.64 -7.75 -25.62
N ILE A 317 4.49 -7.95 -26.27
CA ILE A 317 4.40 -8.33 -27.69
C ILE A 317 4.97 -7.23 -28.59
N ILE A 318 4.64 -5.96 -28.33
CA ILE A 318 5.11 -4.83 -29.14
C ILE A 318 6.64 -4.74 -29.12
N PHE A 319 7.25 -4.83 -27.94
CA PHE A 319 8.70 -4.64 -27.80
C PHE A 319 9.53 -5.89 -28.09
N THR A 320 9.06 -7.09 -27.71
CA THR A 320 9.84 -8.32 -27.87
C THR A 320 9.46 -9.13 -29.10
N ARG A 321 8.27 -8.87 -29.70
CA ARG A 321 7.67 -9.66 -30.79
C ARG A 321 7.60 -11.17 -30.48
N LYS A 322 7.63 -11.55 -29.21
CA LYS A 322 7.54 -12.93 -28.72
C LYS A 322 6.20 -13.17 -28.03
N ASN A 323 5.85 -14.45 -27.89
CA ASN A 323 4.63 -14.85 -27.20
C ASN A 323 4.77 -14.61 -25.66
N PRO A 324 3.94 -13.75 -25.05
CA PRO A 324 4.01 -13.43 -23.61
C PRO A 324 3.64 -14.60 -22.71
N PHE A 325 2.84 -15.55 -23.19
CA PHE A 325 2.40 -16.68 -22.37
C PHE A 325 3.55 -17.61 -21.98
N LYS A 326 4.65 -17.65 -22.77
CA LYS A 326 5.87 -18.37 -22.37
C LYS A 326 6.56 -17.71 -21.18
N LEU A 327 6.59 -16.37 -21.14
CA LEU A 327 7.10 -15.63 -19.99
C LEU A 327 6.22 -15.89 -18.76
N VAL A 328 4.90 -15.76 -18.89
CA VAL A 328 3.96 -15.97 -17.78
C VAL A 328 4.08 -17.40 -17.22
N GLY A 329 4.18 -18.41 -18.09
CA GLY A 329 4.37 -19.80 -17.67
C GLY A 329 5.66 -20.02 -16.86
N GLY A 330 6.76 -19.38 -17.26
CA GLY A 330 8.05 -19.51 -16.57
C GLY A 330 8.13 -18.82 -15.21
N VAL A 331 7.32 -17.77 -14.98
CA VAL A 331 7.26 -17.08 -13.68
C VAL A 331 6.00 -17.40 -12.87
N LEU A 332 5.21 -18.39 -13.30
CA LEU A 332 3.92 -18.71 -12.70
C LEU A 332 4.04 -19.08 -11.22
N GLU A 333 5.07 -19.86 -10.85
CA GLU A 333 5.36 -20.23 -9.46
C GLU A 333 5.62 -19.00 -8.57
N ALA A 334 6.34 -18.00 -9.10
CA ALA A 334 6.58 -16.75 -8.40
C ALA A 334 5.29 -15.92 -8.28
N LEU A 335 4.42 -15.91 -9.31
CA LEU A 335 3.13 -15.23 -9.28
C LEU A 335 2.17 -15.84 -8.26
N THR A 336 2.07 -17.17 -8.18
CA THR A 336 1.22 -17.85 -7.20
C THR A 336 1.72 -17.63 -5.77
N THR A 337 3.05 -17.64 -5.58
CA THR A 337 3.68 -17.32 -4.30
C THR A 337 3.46 -15.86 -3.91
N ALA A 338 3.53 -14.94 -4.88
CA ALA A 338 3.26 -13.53 -4.66
C ALA A 338 1.82 -13.25 -4.26
N PHE A 339 0.86 -13.94 -4.91
CA PHE A 339 -0.54 -13.85 -4.56
C PHE A 339 -0.81 -14.38 -3.14
N GLY A 340 -0.25 -15.55 -2.80
CA GLY A 340 -0.43 -16.16 -1.49
C GLY A 340 0.24 -15.39 -0.34
N THR A 341 1.43 -14.83 -0.57
CA THR A 341 2.17 -14.09 0.47
C THR A 341 1.79 -12.62 0.56
N SER A 342 1.21 -12.04 -0.51
CA SER A 342 0.91 -10.62 -0.65
C SER A 342 2.11 -9.69 -0.35
N SER A 343 3.34 -10.23 -0.41
CA SER A 343 4.58 -9.54 -0.02
C SER A 343 5.51 -9.41 -1.22
N ARG A 344 5.76 -8.16 -1.64
CA ARG A 344 6.63 -7.86 -2.79
C ARG A 344 8.07 -8.31 -2.57
N TRP A 345 8.57 -8.28 -1.33
CA TRP A 345 9.95 -8.66 -0.99
C TRP A 345 10.18 -10.17 -1.08
N VAL A 346 9.24 -10.97 -0.56
CA VAL A 346 9.31 -12.44 -0.66
C VAL A 346 9.18 -12.85 -2.13
N SER A 347 8.24 -12.24 -2.84
CA SER A 347 7.99 -12.49 -4.26
C SER A 347 9.20 -12.20 -5.15
N LEU A 348 9.99 -11.17 -4.81
CA LEU A 348 11.15 -10.78 -5.59
C LEU A 348 12.19 -11.89 -5.66
N SER A 349 12.53 -12.50 -4.53
CA SER A 349 13.52 -13.60 -4.48
C SER A 349 13.10 -14.78 -5.35
N PHE A 350 11.83 -15.19 -5.28
CA PHE A 350 11.29 -16.25 -6.13
C PHE A 350 11.23 -15.86 -7.61
N CYS A 351 10.88 -14.61 -7.92
CA CYS A 351 10.84 -14.12 -9.30
C CYS A 351 12.24 -14.12 -9.95
N LEU A 352 13.28 -13.70 -9.21
CA LEU A 352 14.66 -13.74 -9.69
C LEU A 352 15.13 -15.17 -9.98
N GLN A 353 14.78 -16.14 -9.12
CA GLN A 353 15.10 -17.54 -9.33
C GLN A 353 14.37 -18.15 -10.54
N ALA A 354 13.06 -17.89 -10.66
CA ALA A 354 12.24 -18.39 -11.77
C ALA A 354 12.68 -17.83 -13.12
N THR A 355 13.03 -16.53 -13.19
CA THR A 355 13.52 -15.90 -14.42
C THR A 355 14.89 -16.43 -14.83
N ALA A 356 15.81 -16.67 -13.88
CA ALA A 356 17.12 -17.24 -14.17
C ALA A 356 17.02 -18.68 -14.74
N HIS A 357 16.05 -19.47 -14.31
CA HIS A 357 15.83 -20.83 -14.81
C HIS A 357 15.12 -20.86 -16.17
N THR A 358 14.21 -19.91 -16.42
CA THR A 358 13.38 -19.87 -17.64
C THR A 358 14.13 -19.33 -18.86
N PHE A 359 15.10 -18.42 -18.67
CA PHE A 359 15.75 -17.67 -19.76
C PHE A 359 17.25 -17.99 -19.94
N LYS A 360 17.73 -19.13 -19.41
CA LYS A 360 18.94 -19.78 -19.92
C LYS A 360 18.66 -20.43 -21.27
#